data_AF-A0A418RHI4-F1
#
_entry.id   AF-A0A418RHI4-F1
#
_cell.length_a   1.000
_cell.length_b   1.000
_cell.length_c   1.000
_cell.angle_alpha   90.00
_cell.angle_beta   90.00
_cell.angle_gamma   90.00
#
_symmetry.space_group_name_H-M   'P 1'
#
loop_
_entity.id
_entity.type
_entity.pdbx_description
1 polymer ?
#
loop_
_entity_poly.entity_id
_entity_poly.type
_entity_poly.pdbx_seq_one_letter_code
_entity_poly.pdbx_strand_id
1 'polypeptide(L)' 'MKLKHFEPIDAYRYSLIFENGEHREVDLIDLIGKHVSLEQLNTAHIDPVWGCLEFNAGFVDIEPKTLYLFAMAEASKVAA' A
#
# COMPACT_ATOMS: atom_id res chain seq x y z
N MET A 1 -9.08 1.72 -10.68
CA MET A 1 -8.80 1.82 -9.24
C MET A 1 -7.39 2.34 -9.10
N LYS A 2 -7.21 3.52 -8.52
CA LYS A 2 -5.93 4.20 -8.31
C LYS A 2 -5.78 4.61 -6.86
N LEU A 3 -4.55 4.55 -6.33
CA LEU A 3 -4.22 5.14 -5.04
C LEU A 3 -4.05 6.66 -5.21
N LYS A 4 -4.76 7.46 -4.41
CA LYS A 4 -4.69 8.92 -4.45
C LYS A 4 -3.77 9.49 -3.39
N HIS A 5 -3.81 8.87 -2.21
CA HIS A 5 -3.03 9.31 -1.06
C HIS A 5 -2.72 8.10 -0.18
N PHE A 6 -1.59 8.16 0.51
CA PHE A 6 -1.26 7.22 1.57
C PHE A 6 -0.56 7.95 2.70
N GLU A 7 -0.68 7.39 3.89
CA GLU A 7 0.01 7.85 5.08
C GLU A 7 0.58 6.62 5.84
N PRO A 8 1.90 6.57 6.10
CA PRO A 8 2.47 5.54 6.96
C PRO A 8 2.01 5.76 8.41
N ILE A 9 1.61 4.68 9.08
CA ILE A 9 1.12 4.72 10.47
C ILE A 9 2.17 4.14 11.41
N ASP A 10 2.53 2.88 11.18
CA ASP A 10 3.57 2.17 11.93
C ASP A 10 4.06 0.96 11.15
N ALA A 11 5.38 0.75 11.07
CA ALA A 11 6.01 -0.32 10.28
C ALA A 11 5.31 -0.49 8.91
N TYR A 12 4.75 -1.68 8.62
CA TYR A 12 4.08 -1.99 7.36
C TYR A 12 2.61 -1.55 7.30
N ARG A 13 2.11 -0.80 8.29
CA ARG A 13 0.72 -0.33 8.35
C ARG A 13 0.57 1.03 7.70
N TYR A 14 -0.40 1.11 6.79
CA TYR A 14 -0.68 2.30 6.00
C TYR A 14 -2.17 2.64 6.00
N SER A 15 -2.45 3.94 6.04
CA SER A 15 -3.73 4.53 5.68
C SER A 15 -3.72 4.81 4.17
N LEU A 16 -4.68 4.26 3.43
CA LEU A 16 -4.79 4.34 1.97
C LEU A 16 -6.10 4.99 1.56
N ILE A 17 -6.03 6.01 0.70
CA ILE A 17 -7.20 6.67 0.10
C ILE A 17 -7.17 6.43 -1.41
N PHE A 18 -8.23 5.79 -1.92
CA PHE A 18 -8.36 5.45 -3.33
C PHE A 18 -9.19 6.48 -4.12
N GLU A 19 -9.11 6.41 -5.45
CA GLU A 19 -9.80 7.37 -6.35
C GLU A 19 -11.33 7.36 -6.26
N ASN A 20 -11.92 6.29 -5.73
CA ASN A 20 -13.35 6.19 -5.46
C ASN A 20 -13.76 6.80 -4.10
N GLY A 21 -12.82 7.35 -3.33
CA GLY A 21 -13.04 7.92 -2.01
C GLY A 21 -13.01 6.92 -0.86
N GLU A 22 -12.78 5.63 -1.13
CA GLU A 22 -12.65 4.65 -0.05
C GLU A 22 -11.35 4.84 0.72
N HIS A 23 -11.46 4.71 2.03
CA HIS A 23 -10.37 4.81 3.00
C HIS A 23 -10.19 3.47 3.72
N ARG A 24 -8.94 3.00 3.79
CA ARG A 24 -8.57 1.75 4.44
C ARG A 24 -7.27 1.85 5.20
N GLU A 25 -7.25 1.30 6.39
CA GLU A 25 -6.02 0.93 7.09
C GLU A 25 -5.67 -0.52 6.74
N VAL A 26 -4.43 -0.78 6.37
CA VAL A 26 -3.97 -2.12 5.98
C VAL A 26 -2.54 -2.38 6.42
N ASP A 27 -2.24 -3.61 6.83
CA ASP A 27 -0.88 -4.08 7.05
C ASP A 27 -0.35 -4.75 5.77
N LEU A 28 0.67 -4.15 5.16
CA LEU A 28 1.25 -4.61 3.89
C LEU A 28 2.35 -5.65 4.08
N ILE A 29 2.61 -6.13 5.29
CA ILE A 29 3.73 -7.06 5.58
C ILE A 29 3.71 -8.30 4.67
N ASP A 30 2.53 -8.85 4.37
CA ASP A 30 2.38 -10.03 3.51
C ASP A 30 2.65 -9.74 2.03
N LEU A 31 2.49 -8.48 1.58
CA LEU A 31 2.78 -8.05 0.22
C LEU A 31 4.26 -7.70 0.03
N ILE A 32 4.84 -6.95 0.97
CA ILE A 32 6.16 -6.34 0.76
C ILE A 32 7.21 -6.74 1.79
N GLY A 33 6.86 -7.35 2.92
CA GLY A 33 7.78 -7.62 4.03
C GLY A 33 8.93 -8.58 3.70
N LYS A 34 8.82 -9.34 2.60
CA LYS A 34 9.92 -10.18 2.08
C LYS A 34 10.90 -9.42 1.18
N HIS A 35 10.54 -8.22 0.73
CA HIS A 35 11.26 -7.46 -0.29
C HIS A 35 11.70 -6.08 0.18
N VAL A 36 11.00 -5.52 1.17
CA VAL A 36 11.20 -4.17 1.70
C VAL A 36 11.49 -4.30 3.19
N SER A 37 12.67 -3.88 3.63
CA SER A 37 13.01 -3.80 5.05
C SER A 37 12.34 -2.61 5.71
N LEU A 38 12.30 -2.59 7.06
CA LEU A 38 11.75 -1.45 7.82
C LEU A 38 12.40 -0.12 7.44
N GLU A 39 13.70 -0.12 7.18
CA GLU A 39 14.45 1.09 6.79
C GLU A 39 14.03 1.58 5.42
N GLN A 40 13.68 0.67 4.50
CA GLN A 40 13.29 1.01 3.13
C GLN A 40 11.84 1.50 3.04
N LEU A 41 11.02 1.35 4.07
CA LEU A 41 9.64 1.85 4.09
C LEU A 41 9.57 3.38 3.95
N ASN A 42 10.61 4.10 4.37
CA ASN A 42 10.70 5.55 4.23
C ASN A 42 10.83 6.05 2.78
N THR A 43 11.09 5.14 1.83
CA THR A 43 11.21 5.45 0.39
C THR A 43 9.87 5.35 -0.34
N ALA A 44 8.80 5.01 0.38
CA ALA A 44 7.46 4.88 -0.17
C ALA A 44 7.02 6.16 -0.89
N HIS A 45 6.56 6.03 -2.13
CA HIS A 45 5.91 7.12 -2.86
C HIS A 45 4.95 6.57 -3.93
N ILE A 46 4.08 7.43 -4.45
CA ILE A 46 3.21 7.07 -5.57
C ILE A 46 3.94 7.45 -6.86
N ASP A 47 4.12 6.49 -7.77
CA ASP A 47 4.62 6.79 -9.10
C ASP A 47 3.62 7.70 -9.85
N PRO A 48 4.05 8.84 -10.40
CA PRO A 48 3.14 9.82 -10.98
C PRO A 48 2.58 9.41 -12.35
N VAL A 49 3.15 8.41 -13.02
CA VAL A 49 2.76 7.97 -14.36
C VAL A 49 1.76 6.81 -14.28
N TRP A 50 2.09 5.79 -13.50
CA TRP A 50 1.35 4.54 -13.35
C TRP A 50 0.43 4.56 -12.12
N GLY A 51 0.77 5.34 -11.09
CA GLY A 51 0.01 5.43 -9.84
C GLY A 51 0.31 4.29 -8.86
N CYS A 52 1.32 3.47 -9.12
CA CYS A 52 1.76 2.38 -8.23
C CYS A 52 2.30 2.94 -6.92
N LEU A 53 2.12 2.19 -5.82
CA LEU A 53 2.85 2.45 -4.58
C LEU A 53 4.23 1.79 -4.70
N GLU A 54 5.28 2.59 -4.72
CA GLU A 54 6.64 2.14 -4.95
C GLU A 54 7.52 2.32 -3.73
N PHE A 55 8.42 1.35 -3.54
CA PHE A 55 9.43 1.31 -2.50
C PHE A 55 10.81 1.09 -3.13
N ASN A 56 11.83 1.45 -2.37
CA ASN A 56 13.22 1.25 -2.68
C ASN A 56 13.56 1.77 -4.10
N ALA A 57 13.21 3.03 -4.40
CA ALA A 57 13.46 3.66 -5.71
C ALA A 57 12.91 2.85 -6.92
N GLY A 58 11.72 2.27 -6.78
CA GLY A 58 11.02 1.55 -7.85
C GLY A 58 11.42 0.08 -8.01
N PHE A 59 12.29 -0.46 -7.14
CA PHE A 59 12.64 -1.89 -7.16
C PHE A 59 11.52 -2.80 -6.65
N VAL A 60 10.59 -2.25 -5.87
CA VAL A 60 9.38 -2.95 -5.43
C VAL A 60 8.21 -2.02 -5.66
N ASP A 61 7.26 -2.44 -6.49
CA ASP A 61 6.03 -1.72 -6.75
C ASP A 61 4.81 -2.59 -6.42
N ILE A 62 3.72 -1.93 -6.03
CA ILE A 62 2.41 -2.55 -5.90
C ILE A 62 1.46 -1.86 -6.87
N GLU A 63 0.98 -2.60 -7.86
CA GLU A 63 -0.06 -2.13 -8.78
C GLU A 63 -1.31 -1.69 -7.99
N PRO A 64 -1.94 -0.55 -8.30
CA PRO A 64 -3.08 -0.03 -7.54
C PRO A 64 -4.27 -0.97 -7.41
N LYS A 65 -4.53 -1.79 -8.43
CA LYS A 65 -5.61 -2.79 -8.39
C LYS A 65 -5.29 -3.92 -7.41
N THR A 66 -4.05 -4.39 -7.41
CA THR A 66 -3.56 -5.40 -6.47
C THR A 66 -3.63 -4.87 -5.04
N LEU A 67 -3.14 -3.64 -4.81
CA LEU A 67 -3.21 -2.97 -3.52
C LEU A 67 -4.65 -2.83 -3.01
N TYR A 68 -5.57 -2.42 -3.89
CA TYR A 68 -6.98 -2.29 -3.54
C TYR A 68 -7.63 -3.62 -3.14
N LEU A 69 -7.44 -4.66 -3.95
CA LEU A 69 -8.02 -5.98 -3.68
C LEU A 69 -7.48 -6.56 -2.37
N PHE A 70 -6.18 -6.38 -2.11
CA PHE A 70 -5.57 -6.78 -0.86
C PHE A 70 -6.17 -6.03 0.34
N ALA A 71 -6.29 -4.70 0.26
CA ALA A 71 -6.89 -3.89 1.33
C ALA A 71 -8.35 -4.25 1.62
N MET A 72 -9.14 -4.64 0.60
CA MET A 72 -10.51 -5.13 0.79
C MET A 72 -10.56 -6.51 1.45
N ALA A 73 -9.63 -7.40 1.07
CA ALA A 73 -9.56 -8.75 1.62
C ALA A 73 -9.13 -8.74 3.08
N GLU A 74 -8.13 -7.93 3.44
CA GLU A 74 -7.68 -7.75 4.83
C GLU A 74 -8.80 -7.21 5.74
N ALA A 75 -9.57 -6.23 5.27
CA ALA A 75 -10.72 -5.72 6.02
C ALA A 75 -11.76 -6.82 6.33
N SER A 76 -11.92 -7.77 5.41
CA SER A 76 -12.84 -8.90 5.58
C SER A 76 -12.32 -9.93 6.58
N LYS A 77 -11.00 -10.07 6.75
CA LYS A 77 -10.38 -10.94 7.77
C LYS A 77 -10.48 -10.36 9.17
N VAL A 78 -10.43 -9.03 9.31
CA VAL A 78 -10.57 -8.35 10.61
C VAL A 78 -12.02 -8.31 11.09
N ALA A 79 -12.99 -8.39 10.17
CA ALA A 79 -14.42 -8.36 10.48
C ALA A 79 -15.07 -9.74 10.70
N ALA A 80 -14.33 -10.84 10.58
CA ALA A 80 -14.79 -12.23 10.74
C ALA A 80 -14.23 -12.86 12.01
#